data_AF-A0A3M1R0F7-F1
#
_entry.id   AF-A0A3M1R0F7-F1
#
_cell.length_a   1.000
_cell.length_b   1.000
_cell.length_c   1.000
_cell.angle_alpha   90.00
_cell.angle_beta   90.00
_cell.angle_gamma   90.00
#
_symmetry.space_group_name_H-M   'P 1'
#
loop_
_entity.id
_entity.type
_entity.pdbx_description
1 polymer ?
#
loop_
_entity_poly.entity_id
_entity_poly.type
_entity_poly.pdbx_seq_one_letter_code
_entity_poly.pdbx_strand_id
1 'polypeptide(L)'
;MLVVAACLLTSAAVAFFLRTRFTQELTPTQDLVLGLIYFMEQHDGRFPQSEAEFRAADFVHELDDGAIRIEAPPDTRFRKSTHGFPIADLTPFDIQWGVDMASLHVDERGRVRDADDREVSLIRWPASPNSGRTYSMVLLSAYREIRATPAP
;
A
#
# COMPACT_ATOMS: atom_id res chain seq x y z
N MET A 1 -44.42 -14.97 2.32
CA MET A 1 -43.47 -14.08 3.05
C MET A 1 -42.17 -14.75 3.50
N LEU A 2 -42.05 -16.09 3.49
CA LEU A 2 -40.84 -16.78 3.98
C LEU A 2 -39.63 -16.69 3.02
N VAL A 3 -39.87 -16.65 1.70
CA VAL A 3 -38.81 -16.62 0.67
C VAL A 3 -38.10 -15.26 0.61
N VAL A 4 -38.84 -14.15 0.76
CA VAL A 4 -38.27 -12.79 0.75
C VAL A 4 -37.38 -12.55 1.96
N ALA A 5 -37.77 -13.06 3.14
CA ALA A 5 -36.97 -12.97 4.36
C ALA A 5 -35.67 -13.79 4.26
N ALA A 6 -35.73 -14.99 3.65
CA ALA A 6 -34.55 -15.82 3.41
C ALA A 6 -33.57 -15.18 2.39
N CYS A 7 -34.08 -14.54 1.33
CA CYS A 7 -33.27 -13.80 0.36
C CYS A 7 -32.59 -12.57 0.99
N LEU A 8 -33.31 -11.79 1.81
CA LEU A 8 -32.74 -10.62 2.49
C LEU A 8 -31.66 -11.00 3.52
N LEU A 9 -31.87 -12.09 4.27
CA LEU A 9 -30.88 -12.59 5.24
C LEU A 9 -29.63 -13.14 4.56
N THR A 10 -29.77 -13.86 3.44
CA THR A 10 -28.60 -14.34 2.66
C THR A 10 -27.86 -13.20 1.98
N SER A 11 -28.54 -12.19 1.43
CA SER A 11 -27.88 -10.99 0.88
C SER A 11 -27.16 -10.17 1.95
N ALA A 12 -27.74 -10.01 3.14
CA ALA A 12 -27.09 -9.32 4.24
C ALA A 12 -25.88 -10.10 4.78
N ALA A 13 -25.96 -11.42 4.87
CA ALA A 13 -24.84 -12.27 5.28
C ALA A 13 -23.69 -12.26 4.25
N VAL A 14 -24.01 -12.30 2.95
CA VAL A 14 -23.02 -12.17 1.87
C VAL A 14 -22.40 -10.78 1.87
N ALA A 15 -23.19 -9.70 2.01
CA ALA A 15 -22.67 -8.34 2.10
C ALA A 15 -21.79 -8.13 3.34
N PHE A 16 -22.18 -8.70 4.49
CA PHE A 16 -21.38 -8.66 5.71
C PHE A 16 -20.08 -9.44 5.54
N PHE A 17 -20.13 -10.67 5.02
CA PHE A 17 -18.96 -11.53 4.79
C PHE A 17 -18.00 -10.95 3.77
N LEU A 18 -18.52 -10.39 2.67
CA LEU A 18 -17.71 -9.65 1.69
C LEU A 18 -17.08 -8.43 2.36
N ARG A 19 -17.84 -7.65 3.13
CA ARG A 19 -17.31 -6.48 3.84
C ARG A 19 -16.21 -6.86 4.82
N THR A 20 -16.39 -7.87 5.68
CA THR A 20 -15.35 -8.28 6.64
C THR A 20 -14.11 -8.83 5.94
N ARG A 21 -14.28 -9.70 4.94
CA ARG A 21 -13.15 -10.26 4.19
C ARG A 21 -12.37 -9.17 3.43
N PHE A 22 -13.07 -8.28 2.73
CA PHE A 22 -12.42 -7.17 2.03
C PHE A 22 -11.78 -6.17 3.01
N THR A 23 -12.37 -5.90 4.18
CA THR A 23 -11.76 -4.98 5.17
C THR A 23 -10.50 -5.59 5.78
N GLN A 24 -10.50 -6.89 6.08
CA GLN A 24 -9.31 -7.60 6.61
C GLN A 24 -8.17 -7.66 5.62
N GLU A 25 -8.45 -7.65 4.31
CA GLU A 25 -7.44 -7.63 3.25
C GLU A 25 -7.00 -6.20 2.89
N LEU A 26 -7.94 -5.25 2.79
CA LEU A 26 -7.66 -3.88 2.33
C LEU A 26 -6.86 -3.06 3.35
N THR A 27 -7.09 -3.27 4.65
CA THR A 27 -6.46 -2.43 5.68
C THR A 27 -4.94 -2.70 5.78
N PRO A 28 -4.48 -3.97 5.77
CA PRO A 28 -3.06 -4.29 5.59
C PRO A 28 -2.44 -3.68 4.32
N THR A 29 -3.17 -3.64 3.19
CA THR A 29 -2.69 -2.94 1.98
C THR A 29 -2.47 -1.47 2.20
N GLN A 30 -3.44 -0.81 2.84
CA GLN A 30 -3.36 0.61 3.12
C GLN A 30 -2.21 0.93 4.08
N ASP A 31 -2.06 0.14 5.15
CA ASP A 31 -0.97 0.30 6.11
C ASP A 31 0.39 0.09 5.43
N LEU A 32 0.53 -0.91 4.55
CA LEU A 32 1.75 -1.12 3.77
C LEU A 32 2.05 0.06 2.82
N VAL A 33 1.05 0.53 2.07
CA VAL A 33 1.22 1.68 1.16
C VAL A 33 1.65 2.92 1.94
N LEU A 34 1.05 3.17 3.10
CA LEU A 34 1.45 4.27 3.99
C LEU A 34 2.86 4.08 4.54
N GLY A 35 3.24 2.87 4.93
CA GLY A 35 4.61 2.57 5.34
C GLY A 35 5.63 2.88 4.25
N LEU A 36 5.36 2.49 3.00
CA LEU A 36 6.22 2.82 1.86
C LEU A 36 6.30 4.34 1.62
N ILE A 37 5.22 5.08 1.86
CA ILE A 37 5.21 6.53 1.80
C ILE A 37 6.05 7.14 2.93
N TYR A 38 5.88 6.70 4.18
CA TYR A 38 6.69 7.15 5.31
C TYR A 38 8.18 6.90 5.08
N PHE A 39 8.53 5.77 4.48
CA PHE A 39 9.90 5.48 4.07
C PHE A 39 10.41 6.55 3.10
N MET A 40 9.66 6.85 2.03
CA MET A 40 10.03 7.89 1.08
C MET A 40 10.18 9.26 1.76
N GLU A 41 9.35 9.59 2.75
CA GLU A 41 9.50 10.87 3.48
C GLU A 41 10.81 10.95 4.25
N GLN A 42 11.17 9.89 4.97
CA GLN A 42 12.39 9.83 5.77
C GLN A 42 13.66 9.76 4.92
N HIS A 43 13.53 9.37 3.64
CA HIS A 43 14.64 9.14 2.72
C HIS A 43 14.58 10.01 1.45
N ASP A 44 14.08 11.24 1.53
CA ASP A 44 14.07 12.25 0.43
C ASP A 44 13.47 11.73 -0.90
N GLY A 45 12.35 11.04 -0.80
CA GLY A 45 11.61 10.48 -1.93
C GLY A 45 12.17 9.16 -2.46
N ARG A 46 13.22 8.60 -1.85
CA ARG A 46 13.79 7.31 -2.29
C ARG A 46 12.88 6.15 -1.89
N PHE A 47 12.62 5.24 -2.83
CA PHE A 47 11.93 3.98 -2.55
C PHE A 47 12.88 2.94 -1.91
N PRO A 48 12.39 2.01 -1.06
CA PRO A 48 13.25 0.99 -0.47
C PRO A 48 13.91 0.09 -1.53
N GLN A 49 15.19 -0.24 -1.33
CA GLN A 49 16.00 -1.10 -2.19
C GLN A 49 15.70 -2.58 -1.97
N SER A 50 15.18 -2.96 -0.80
CA SER A 50 14.83 -4.33 -0.48
C SER A 50 13.78 -4.39 0.64
N GLU A 51 13.13 -5.54 0.79
CA GLU A 51 12.26 -5.82 1.94
C GLU A 51 12.99 -5.67 3.27
N ALA A 52 14.25 -6.15 3.35
CA ALA A 52 15.05 -6.06 4.56
C ALA A 52 15.31 -4.60 4.97
N GLU A 53 15.54 -3.72 4.00
CA GLU A 53 15.69 -2.29 4.26
C GLU A 53 14.38 -1.68 4.76
N PHE A 54 13.25 -2.02 4.13
CA PHE A 54 11.95 -1.53 4.56
C PHE A 54 11.62 -1.98 6.00
N ARG A 55 11.86 -3.26 6.33
CA ARG A 55 11.64 -3.81 7.67
C ARG A 55 12.55 -3.21 8.74
N ALA A 56 13.70 -2.67 8.36
CA ALA A 56 14.63 -2.03 9.27
C ALA A 56 14.27 -0.56 9.60
N ALA A 57 13.21 -0.01 8.98
CA ALA A 57 12.77 1.35 9.25
C ALA A 57 12.15 1.48 10.65
N ASP A 58 12.39 2.60 11.34
CA ASP A 58 12.00 2.81 12.75
C ASP A 58 10.48 2.73 13.02
N PHE A 59 9.68 2.91 11.98
CA PHE A 59 8.21 2.86 12.04
C PHE A 59 7.63 1.46 11.74
N VAL A 60 8.50 0.49 11.41
CA VAL A 60 8.14 -0.91 11.23
C VAL A 60 8.56 -1.68 12.47
N HIS A 61 7.59 -2.28 13.14
CA HIS A 61 7.79 -3.05 14.36
C HIS A 61 7.57 -4.53 14.10
N GLU A 62 8.59 -5.34 14.36
CA GLU A 62 8.48 -6.79 14.33
C GLU A 62 7.69 -7.27 15.56
N LEU A 63 6.76 -8.20 15.33
CA LEU A 63 5.94 -8.86 16.34
C LEU A 63 6.49 -10.26 16.65
N ASP A 64 6.03 -10.86 17.75
CA ASP A 64 6.57 -12.13 18.27
C ASP A 64 6.49 -13.33 17.30
N ASP A 65 5.63 -13.26 16.28
CA ASP A 65 5.43 -14.29 15.24
C ASP A 65 6.11 -13.95 13.91
N GLY A 66 6.92 -12.89 13.85
CA GLY A 66 7.59 -12.40 12.62
C GLY A 66 6.69 -11.55 11.72
N ALA A 67 5.43 -11.34 12.12
CA ALA A 67 4.58 -10.33 11.50
C ALA A 67 5.14 -8.92 11.75
N ILE A 68 4.79 -7.97 10.89
CA ILE A 68 5.13 -6.57 11.10
C ILE A 68 3.89 -5.74 11.40
N ARG A 69 4.09 -4.68 12.18
CA ARG A 69 3.14 -3.59 12.34
C ARG A 69 3.78 -2.30 11.85
N ILE A 70 3.02 -1.49 11.12
CA ILE A 70 3.44 -0.17 10.67
C ILE A 70 2.75 0.87 11.55
N GLU A 71 3.53 1.64 12.29
CA GLU A 71 3.05 2.75 13.10
C GLU A 71 3.39 4.08 12.42
N ALA A 72 2.56 5.10 12.62
CA ALA A 72 2.86 6.40 12.03
C ALA A 72 4.05 7.05 12.75
N PRO A 73 5.09 7.53 12.02
CA PRO A 73 6.14 8.33 12.62
C PRO A 73 5.55 9.55 13.35
N PRO A 74 6.18 10.04 14.44
CA PRO A 74 5.66 11.18 15.21
C PRO A 74 5.51 12.46 14.37
N ASP A 75 6.39 12.67 13.38
CA ASP A 75 6.48 13.91 12.60
C ASP A 75 6.15 13.72 11.10
N THR A 76 5.24 12.81 10.75
CA THR A 76 4.78 12.67 9.35
C THR A 76 3.73 13.73 8.98
N ARG A 77 3.86 14.31 7.78
CA ARG A 77 2.82 15.18 7.20
C ARG A 77 1.60 14.39 6.71
N PHE A 78 1.76 13.11 6.42
CA PHE A 78 0.64 12.21 6.15
C PHE A 78 0.01 11.80 7.50
N ARG A 79 -0.89 12.66 8.02
CA ARG A 79 -1.69 12.48 9.26
C ARG A 79 -1.90 11.01 9.63
N LYS A 80 -1.84 10.64 10.93
CA LYS A 80 -2.04 9.27 11.46
C LYS A 80 -3.18 8.49 10.77
N SER A 81 -2.86 7.80 9.67
CA SER A 81 -3.82 7.10 8.81
C SER A 81 -3.54 5.60 8.77
N THR A 82 -2.43 5.15 9.37
CA THR A 82 -2.18 3.74 9.61
C THR A 82 -3.10 3.23 10.72
N HIS A 83 -3.62 2.04 10.51
CA HIS A 83 -4.53 1.38 11.42
C HIS A 83 -3.79 0.44 12.39
N GLY A 84 -2.53 0.10 12.06
CA GLY A 84 -1.67 -0.75 12.88
C GLY A 84 -2.02 -2.23 12.79
N PHE A 85 -2.62 -2.67 11.68
CA PHE A 85 -2.94 -4.08 11.48
C PHE A 85 -1.65 -4.90 11.33
N PRO A 86 -1.55 -6.07 11.97
CA PRO A 86 -0.46 -7.01 11.74
C PRO A 86 -0.45 -7.47 10.28
N ILE A 87 0.73 -7.43 9.66
CA ILE A 87 1.00 -7.96 8.32
C ILE A 87 1.92 -9.18 8.49
N ALA A 88 1.35 -10.37 8.37
CA ALA A 88 2.07 -11.63 8.63
C ALA A 88 3.13 -11.92 7.56
N ASP A 89 2.88 -11.55 6.31
CA ASP A 89 3.76 -11.83 5.18
C ASP A 89 3.61 -10.74 4.13
N LEU A 90 4.74 -10.25 3.60
CA LEU A 90 4.78 -9.26 2.50
C LEU A 90 4.81 -9.92 1.12
N THR A 91 5.13 -11.22 1.04
CA THR A 91 5.17 -12.00 -0.21
C THR A 91 3.91 -11.86 -1.06
N PRO A 92 2.69 -11.82 -0.50
CA PRO A 92 1.48 -11.64 -1.30
C PRO A 92 1.45 -10.32 -2.06
N PHE A 93 2.12 -9.26 -1.62
CA PHE A 93 1.91 -7.90 -2.12
C PHE A 93 2.71 -7.56 -3.38
N ASP A 94 3.56 -8.47 -3.87
CA ASP A 94 4.38 -8.32 -5.08
C ASP A 94 4.91 -6.89 -5.24
N ILE A 95 5.83 -6.52 -4.34
CA ILE A 95 6.39 -5.17 -4.23
C ILE A 95 7.64 -5.09 -5.10
N GLN A 96 7.69 -4.08 -5.98
CA GLN A 96 8.84 -3.82 -6.82
C GLN A 96 9.88 -3.01 -6.04
N TRP A 97 10.81 -3.70 -5.38
CA TRP A 97 11.91 -3.07 -4.63
C TRP A 97 12.96 -2.45 -5.57
N GLY A 98 13.72 -1.48 -5.05
CA GLY A 98 14.88 -0.90 -5.74
C GLY A 98 14.53 -0.02 -6.94
N VAL A 99 13.26 0.39 -7.07
CA VAL A 99 12.83 1.24 -8.17
C VAL A 99 13.34 2.66 -7.98
N ASP A 100 13.96 3.20 -9.04
CA ASP A 100 14.24 4.63 -9.13
C ASP A 100 12.96 5.38 -9.51
N MET A 101 12.31 5.97 -8.50
CA MET A 101 11.07 6.74 -8.67
C MET A 101 11.23 7.93 -9.62
N ALA A 102 12.43 8.52 -9.75
CA ALA A 102 12.68 9.65 -10.63
C ALA A 102 12.59 9.27 -12.11
N SER A 103 12.88 8.01 -12.43
CA SER A 103 12.79 7.46 -13.78
C SER A 103 11.36 7.15 -14.23
N LEU A 104 10.40 7.16 -13.29
CA LEU A 104 9.03 6.77 -13.57
C LEU A 104 8.19 7.91 -14.15
N HIS A 105 7.37 7.58 -15.14
CA HIS A 105 6.41 8.49 -15.73
C HIS A 105 5.03 7.84 -15.87
N VAL A 106 4.02 8.64 -16.21
CA VAL A 106 2.63 8.19 -16.38
C VAL A 106 2.21 8.40 -17.82
N ASP A 107 1.76 7.35 -18.49
CA ASP A 107 1.26 7.45 -19.86
C ASP A 107 -0.15 8.06 -19.94
N GLU A 108 -0.63 8.36 -21.16
CA GLU A 108 -1.96 8.94 -21.38
C GLU A 108 -3.11 8.08 -20.84
N ARG A 109 -2.87 6.78 -20.63
CA ARG A 109 -3.84 5.85 -20.07
C ARG A 109 -3.73 5.73 -18.57
N GLY A 110 -2.88 6.51 -17.92
CA GLY A 110 -2.67 6.52 -16.47
C GLY A 110 -1.91 5.30 -15.95
N ARG A 111 -1.04 4.69 -16.77
CA ARG A 111 -0.15 3.59 -16.36
C ARG A 111 1.22 4.14 -16.01
N VAL A 112 1.80 3.62 -14.93
CA VAL A 112 3.16 3.96 -14.51
C VAL A 112 4.14 3.18 -15.37
N ARG A 113 5.15 3.86 -15.91
CA ARG A 113 6.17 3.29 -16.78
C ARG A 113 7.58 3.69 -16.36
N ASP A 114 8.54 2.82 -16.60
CA ASP A 114 9.96 3.07 -16.39
C ASP A 114 10.61 3.88 -17.54
N ALA A 115 11.92 4.10 -17.46
CA ALA A 115 12.68 4.80 -18.50
C ALA A 115 12.70 4.07 -19.86
N ASP A 116 12.41 2.76 -19.89
CA ASP A 116 12.37 1.92 -21.09
C ASP A 116 10.93 1.78 -21.67
N ASP A 117 9.98 2.61 -21.21
CA ASP A 117 8.55 2.58 -21.56
C ASP A 117 7.83 1.26 -21.16
N ARG A 118 8.37 0.49 -20.22
CA ARG A 118 7.73 -0.73 -19.72
C ARG A 118 6.75 -0.39 -18.61
N GLU A 119 5.57 -1.02 -18.62
CA GLU A 119 4.59 -0.86 -17.55
C GLU A 119 5.12 -1.48 -16.25
N VAL A 120 5.18 -0.65 -15.21
CA VAL A 120 5.64 -1.05 -13.87
C VAL A 120 4.47 -0.97 -12.91
N SER A 121 4.32 -1.99 -12.07
CA SER A 121 3.47 -1.95 -10.90
C SER A 121 4.37 -1.98 -9.67
N LEU A 122 4.36 -0.91 -8.88
CA LEU A 122 5.20 -0.79 -7.68
C LEU A 122 4.76 -1.74 -6.56
N ILE A 123 3.48 -2.09 -6.56
CA ILE A 123 2.87 -3.03 -5.63
C ILE A 123 1.68 -3.68 -6.37
N ARG A 124 1.47 -4.99 -6.19
CA ARG A 124 0.27 -5.67 -6.71
C ARG A 124 -0.38 -6.51 -5.64
N TRP A 125 -1.64 -6.20 -5.33
CA TRP A 125 -2.43 -7.05 -4.45
C TRP A 125 -3.10 -8.19 -5.27
N PRO A 126 -2.84 -9.48 -4.98
CA PRO A 126 -3.29 -10.60 -5.81
C PRO A 126 -4.80 -10.72 -5.92
N ALA A 127 -5.52 -10.39 -4.84
CA ALA A 127 -6.98 -10.45 -4.83
C ALA A 127 -7.66 -9.32 -5.63
N SER A 128 -6.89 -8.35 -6.15
CA SER A 128 -7.41 -7.21 -6.90
C SER A 128 -6.50 -6.89 -8.09
N PRO A 129 -6.77 -7.44 -9.29
CA PRO A 129 -5.89 -7.30 -10.46
C PRO A 129 -5.73 -5.86 -10.94
N ASN A 130 -6.64 -4.94 -10.57
CA ASN A 130 -6.54 -3.52 -10.91
C ASN A 130 -5.86 -2.67 -9.82
N SER A 131 -5.56 -3.26 -8.66
CA SER A 131 -5.00 -2.53 -7.52
C SER A 131 -3.62 -1.96 -7.81
N GLY A 132 -2.80 -2.67 -8.58
CA GLY A 132 -1.42 -2.28 -8.80
C GLY A 132 -1.29 -0.95 -9.51
N ARG A 133 -2.17 -0.65 -10.46
CA ARG A 133 -2.23 0.67 -11.10
C ARG A 133 -2.57 1.77 -10.10
N THR A 134 -3.62 1.58 -9.30
CA THR A 134 -4.08 2.57 -8.31
C THR A 134 -2.99 2.89 -7.30
N TYR A 135 -2.38 1.86 -6.70
CA TYR A 135 -1.36 2.08 -5.67
C TYR A 135 -0.03 2.59 -6.24
N SER A 136 0.36 2.17 -7.45
CA SER A 136 1.54 2.76 -8.10
C SER A 136 1.36 4.24 -8.38
N MET A 137 0.17 4.66 -8.81
CA MET A 137 -0.17 6.08 -8.97
C MET A 137 -0.13 6.85 -7.65
N VAL A 138 -0.64 6.26 -6.57
CA VAL A 138 -0.58 6.87 -5.22
C VAL A 138 0.87 7.07 -4.77
N LEU A 139 1.71 6.03 -4.88
CA LEU A 139 3.12 6.09 -4.50
C LEU A 139 3.91 7.11 -5.33
N LEU A 140 3.68 7.14 -6.66
CA LEU A 140 4.35 8.10 -7.54
C LEU A 140 3.87 9.55 -7.29
N SER A 141 2.59 9.73 -6.92
CA SER A 141 2.07 11.05 -6.55
C SER A 141 2.68 11.53 -5.23
N ALA A 142 2.77 10.65 -4.23
CA ALA A 142 3.43 10.93 -2.96
C ALA A 142 4.91 11.31 -3.17
N TYR A 143 5.64 10.54 -3.97
CA TYR A 143 7.02 10.87 -4.36
C TYR A 143 7.14 12.30 -4.92
N ARG A 144 6.30 12.66 -5.90
CA ARG A 144 6.33 13.99 -6.51
C ARG A 144 6.03 15.10 -5.50
N GLU A 145 5.10 14.86 -4.58
CA GLU A 145 4.76 15.79 -3.51
C GLU A 145 5.91 15.96 -2.49
N ILE A 146 6.62 14.88 -2.15
CA ILE A 146 7.82 14.94 -1.31
C ILE A 146 8.88 15.82 -1.99
N ARG A 147 9.19 15.56 -3.25
CA ARG A 147 10.21 16.28 -4.02
C ARG A 147 9.86 17.75 -4.31
N ALA A 148 8.58 18.08 -4.35
CA ALA A 148 8.11 19.46 -4.55
C ALA A 148 8.13 20.29 -3.25
N THR A 149 8.24 19.64 -2.08
CA THR A 149 8.25 20.33 -0.79
C THR A 149 9.71 20.58 -0.37
N PRO A 150 10.14 21.84 -0.20
CA PRO A 150 11.49 22.12 0.28
C PRO A 150 11.67 21.56 1.69
N ALA A 151 12.83 20.94 1.95
CA ALA A 151 13.18 20.48 3.30
C ALA A 151 13.11 21.65 4.29
N PRO A 152 12.58 21.43 5.51
CA PRO A 152 12.47 22.46 6.54
C PRO A 152 13.83 23.01 6.99
#